data_AF-A0A6P0SPC1-F1
#
_entry.id   AF-A0A6P0SPC1-F1
#
_cell.length_a   1.000
_cell.length_b   1.000
_cell.length_c   1.000
_cell.angle_alpha   90.00
_cell.angle_beta   90.00
_cell.angle_gamma   90.00
#
_symmetry.space_group_name_H-M   'P 1'
#
loop_
_entity.id
_entity.type
_entity.pdbx_description
1 polymer ?
#
loop_
_entity_poly.entity_id
_entity_poly.type
_entity_poly.pdbx_seq_one_letter_code
_entity_poly.pdbx_strand_id
1 'polypeptide(L)'
;MIILEFKAKGSKHQYSAIDEAIRTVKFIRNSCLRYWMENKGVNKFDLNKYSAVLAKNFPFANELNSTARQSSAERAWSSIVRFFDNCKKKVPGKKGFPKFHKNCRSVEYKQSGWKLSPDKKSITFSDKKGIGKLKLKGTWDLWRFDKKQIKRVRIVRRADGYYVQFCVSVDIKEELEPTGTAVGLDVGLKEFYTDSTGNTEPNPRFYRTGEKRLKFHQRRVSRKKKGSSNRKKAVNRLGRQHLKISRQREEHAKRLARCVIRSNDLVAYEDLKVKNLVKNHCLAKSINDAGWYQFRKWMEHFGTKFGKVTVAVNPAYTSQNCSNCGEVVKKSLSTRTHICKCGCQLDRDHNAAINILKRALSTVGHTGTWVVKDLNASGDSTSTFPGSDQVQQVGSLSEESPRL
;
A
#
# COMPACT_ATOMS: atom_id res chain seq x y z
N MET A 1 -4.44 11.67 9.45
CA MET A 1 -4.95 11.96 8.09
C MET A 1 -5.69 10.73 7.57
N ILE A 2 -6.89 10.92 7.01
CA ILE A 2 -7.64 9.88 6.29
C ILE A 2 -7.54 10.07 4.79
N ILE A 3 -7.71 8.98 4.05
CA ILE A 3 -7.85 9.00 2.60
C ILE A 3 -9.28 8.60 2.25
N LEU A 4 -10.03 9.52 1.66
CA LEU A 4 -11.34 9.23 1.07
C LEU A 4 -11.18 9.06 -0.43
N GLU A 5 -11.65 7.94 -0.98
CA GLU A 5 -11.54 7.65 -2.42
C GLU A 5 -12.93 7.63 -3.08
N PHE A 6 -13.06 8.39 -4.16
CA PHE A 6 -14.27 8.49 -4.97
C PHE A 6 -13.98 8.10 -6.40
N LYS A 7 -14.87 7.33 -7.03
CA LYS A 7 -14.77 7.07 -8.46
C LYS A 7 -15.13 8.34 -9.24
N ALA A 8 -14.26 8.74 -10.16
CA ALA A 8 -14.50 9.89 -11.03
C ALA A 8 -15.26 9.46 -12.28
N LYS A 9 -16.39 10.12 -12.59
CA LYS A 9 -17.10 9.98 -13.85
C LYS A 9 -16.94 11.28 -14.66
N GLY A 10 -16.37 11.13 -15.85
CA GLY A 10 -16.18 12.19 -16.84
C GLY A 10 -16.35 11.67 -18.27
N SER A 11 -16.18 12.56 -19.25
CA SER A 11 -16.20 12.27 -20.67
C SER A 11 -14.88 11.64 -21.15
N LYS A 12 -14.87 11.10 -22.37
CA LYS A 12 -13.65 10.53 -22.99
C LYS A 12 -12.53 11.56 -23.10
N HIS A 13 -12.87 12.80 -23.44
CA HIS A 13 -11.91 13.90 -23.53
C HIS A 13 -11.26 14.19 -22.17
N GLN A 14 -12.06 14.26 -21.10
CA GLN A 14 -11.55 14.45 -19.74
C GLN A 14 -10.62 13.32 -19.28
N TYR A 15 -10.91 12.08 -19.65
CA TYR A 15 -10.02 10.96 -19.36
C TYR A 15 -8.68 11.04 -20.11
N SER A 16 -8.68 11.52 -21.35
CA SER A 16 -7.44 11.80 -22.09
C SER A 16 -6.64 12.91 -21.42
N ALA A 17 -7.28 14.00 -21.01
CA ALA A 17 -6.65 15.10 -20.27
C ALA A 17 -5.99 14.62 -18.96
N ILE A 18 -6.65 13.75 -18.20
CA ILE A 18 -6.08 13.14 -16.99
C ILE A 18 -4.85 12.29 -17.34
N ASP A 19 -4.91 11.49 -18.40
CA ASP A 19 -3.77 10.69 -18.84
C ASP A 19 -2.57 11.56 -19.25
N GLU A 20 -2.81 12.71 -19.88
CA GLU A 20 -1.78 13.69 -20.23
C GLU A 20 -1.20 14.40 -19.02
N ALA A 21 -2.03 14.76 -18.04
CA ALA A 21 -1.56 15.26 -16.75
C ALA A 21 -0.65 14.24 -16.06
N ILE A 22 -1.01 12.94 -16.05
CA ILE A 22 -0.19 11.86 -15.48
C ILE A 22 1.14 11.71 -16.25
N ARG A 23 1.15 11.87 -17.58
CA ARG A 23 2.39 11.86 -18.38
C ARG A 23 3.29 13.05 -18.02
N THR A 24 2.69 14.23 -17.84
CA THR A 24 3.41 15.46 -17.46
C THR A 24 4.04 15.31 -16.07
N VAL A 25 3.32 14.73 -15.11
CA VAL A 25 3.87 14.39 -13.78
C VAL A 25 5.06 13.46 -13.90
N LYS A 26 4.96 12.39 -14.72
CA LYS A 26 6.08 11.45 -14.96
C LYS A 26 7.31 12.17 -15.51
N PHE A 27 7.11 13.05 -16.49
CA PHE A 27 8.17 13.87 -17.09
C PHE A 27 8.87 14.69 -16.00
N ILE A 28 8.13 15.53 -15.28
CA ILE A 28 8.70 16.41 -14.24
C ILE A 28 9.47 15.62 -13.19
N ARG A 29 8.91 14.53 -12.66
CA ARG A 29 9.60 13.73 -11.64
C ARG A 29 10.93 13.19 -12.16
N ASN A 30 10.93 12.63 -13.37
CA ASN A 30 12.13 12.03 -13.94
C ASN A 30 13.17 13.10 -14.29
N SER A 31 12.75 14.27 -14.79
CA SER A 31 13.64 15.40 -15.03
C SER A 31 14.25 15.93 -13.73
N CYS A 32 13.46 16.08 -12.65
CA CYS A 32 13.98 16.44 -11.33
C CYS A 32 14.99 15.40 -10.80
N LEU A 33 14.71 14.11 -11.00
CA LEU A 33 15.63 13.05 -10.59
C LEU A 33 16.94 13.11 -11.39
N ARG A 34 16.87 13.33 -12.70
CA ARG A 34 18.04 13.51 -13.57
C ARG A 34 18.86 14.72 -13.14
N TYR A 35 18.20 15.85 -12.90
CA TYR A 35 18.86 17.07 -12.41
C TYR A 35 19.62 16.84 -11.10
N TRP A 36 19.02 16.10 -10.14
CA TRP A 36 19.73 15.70 -8.91
C TRP A 36 20.93 14.78 -9.15
N MET A 37 20.90 13.92 -10.18
CA MET A 37 22.03 13.06 -10.52
C MET A 37 23.18 13.85 -11.16
N GLU A 38 22.87 14.88 -11.93
CA GLU A 38 23.85 15.68 -12.69
C GLU A 38 24.47 16.80 -11.84
N ASN A 39 23.80 17.24 -10.76
CA ASN A 39 24.23 18.38 -9.95
C ASN A 39 24.52 17.98 -8.50
N LYS A 40 25.64 18.44 -7.93
CA LYS A 40 25.99 18.21 -6.53
C LYS A 40 25.24 19.20 -5.61
N GLY A 41 24.91 18.78 -4.40
CA GLY A 41 24.32 19.66 -3.37
C GLY A 41 22.84 20.02 -3.54
N VAL A 42 22.13 19.43 -4.52
CA VAL A 42 20.72 19.73 -4.80
C VAL A 42 19.83 19.37 -3.62
N ASN A 43 19.05 20.33 -3.15
CA ASN A 43 18.08 20.17 -2.06
C ASN A 43 16.62 20.14 -2.57
N LYS A 44 15.67 20.00 -1.65
CA LYS A 44 14.22 19.99 -1.94
C LYS A 44 13.74 21.26 -2.67
N PHE A 45 14.23 22.41 -2.25
CA PHE A 45 13.80 23.71 -2.77
C PHE A 45 14.31 23.91 -4.20
N ASP A 46 15.52 23.43 -4.50
CA ASP A 46 16.09 23.47 -5.84
C ASP A 46 15.26 22.64 -6.82
N LEU A 47 14.84 21.43 -6.43
CA LEU A 47 13.95 20.62 -7.27
C LEU A 47 12.58 21.28 -7.50
N ASN A 48 12.06 21.98 -6.49
CA ASN A 48 10.82 22.75 -6.63
C ASN A 48 11.00 23.94 -7.59
N LYS A 49 12.09 24.69 -7.49
CA LYS A 49 12.45 25.77 -8.43
C LYS A 49 12.62 25.22 -9.84
N TYR A 50 13.29 24.08 -9.99
CA TYR A 50 13.48 23.42 -11.27
C TYR A 50 12.15 23.02 -11.94
N SER A 51 11.12 22.66 -11.16
CA SER A 51 9.79 22.40 -11.72
C SER A 51 9.13 23.61 -12.39
N ALA A 52 9.51 24.83 -12.00
CA ALA A 52 9.08 26.07 -12.66
C ALA A 52 9.89 26.31 -13.95
N VAL A 53 11.20 26.05 -13.93
CA VAL A 53 12.06 26.10 -15.13
C VAL A 53 11.55 25.15 -16.21
N LEU A 54 11.21 23.91 -15.83
CA LEU A 54 10.63 22.94 -16.75
C LEU A 54 9.31 23.42 -17.36
N ALA A 55 8.50 24.18 -16.65
CA ALA A 55 7.28 24.75 -17.21
C ALA A 55 7.54 25.91 -18.17
N LYS A 56 8.58 26.71 -17.94
CA LYS A 56 9.00 27.75 -18.89
C LYS A 56 9.51 27.14 -20.19
N ASN A 57 10.28 26.06 -20.09
CA ASN A 57 10.92 25.42 -21.25
C ASN A 57 9.96 24.50 -22.03
N PHE A 58 8.94 23.94 -21.39
CA PHE A 58 8.03 22.98 -22.00
C PHE A 58 6.57 23.43 -21.86
N PRO A 59 5.89 23.86 -22.96
CA PRO A 59 4.51 24.34 -22.92
C PRO A 59 3.54 23.35 -22.27
N PHE A 60 3.65 22.06 -22.62
CA PHE A 60 2.81 21.01 -22.05
C PHE A 60 2.99 20.84 -20.52
N ALA A 61 4.15 21.23 -19.97
CA ALA A 61 4.40 21.20 -18.53
C ALA A 61 3.80 22.43 -17.84
N ASN A 62 3.77 23.59 -18.53
CA ASN A 62 3.11 24.80 -18.05
C ASN A 62 1.59 24.63 -17.92
N GLU A 63 0.99 23.81 -18.77
CA GLU A 63 -0.44 23.53 -18.73
C GLU A 63 -0.88 22.88 -17.41
N LEU A 64 0.02 22.14 -16.76
CA LEU A 64 -0.23 21.54 -15.46
C LEU A 64 -0.11 22.58 -14.34
N ASN A 65 -1.05 22.54 -13.39
CA ASN A 65 -1.04 23.42 -12.21
C ASN A 65 0.31 23.40 -11.47
N SER A 66 0.79 24.56 -11.04
CA SER A 66 2.08 24.74 -10.36
C SER A 66 2.23 23.85 -9.12
N THR A 67 1.19 23.71 -8.29
CA THR A 67 1.26 22.85 -7.09
C THR A 67 1.33 21.37 -7.43
N ALA A 68 0.77 20.96 -8.57
CA ALA A 68 0.90 19.58 -9.06
C ALA A 68 2.30 19.30 -9.62
N ARG A 69 2.93 20.28 -10.27
CA ARG A 69 4.35 20.20 -10.66
C ARG A 69 5.26 20.06 -9.45
N GLN A 70 5.06 20.90 -8.43
CA GLN A 70 5.80 20.82 -7.17
C GLN A 70 5.59 19.48 -6.44
N SER A 71 4.35 18.97 -6.37
CA SER A 71 4.10 17.64 -5.79
C SER A 71 4.88 16.55 -6.55
N SER A 72 5.03 16.67 -7.86
CA SER A 72 5.87 15.75 -8.65
C SER A 72 7.36 15.83 -8.30
N ALA A 73 7.89 17.05 -8.11
CA ALA A 73 9.26 17.27 -7.66
C ALA A 73 9.48 16.72 -6.24
N GLU A 74 8.54 16.95 -5.32
CA GLU A 74 8.54 16.39 -3.96
C GLU A 74 8.59 14.86 -3.98
N ARG A 75 7.88 14.20 -4.90
CA ARG A 75 7.94 12.73 -5.05
C ARG A 75 9.33 12.24 -5.48
N ALA A 76 10.06 13.02 -6.27
CA ALA A 76 11.46 12.71 -6.59
C ALA A 76 12.33 12.85 -5.34
N TRP A 77 12.19 13.98 -4.63
CA TRP A 77 12.91 14.26 -3.38
C TRP A 77 12.68 13.19 -2.32
N SER A 78 11.43 12.77 -2.07
CA SER A 78 11.11 11.72 -1.11
C SER A 78 11.82 10.39 -1.41
N SER A 79 12.05 10.07 -2.69
CA SER A 79 12.82 8.87 -3.04
C SER A 79 14.32 9.01 -2.75
N ILE A 80 14.87 10.22 -2.93
CA ILE A 80 16.27 10.56 -2.61
C ILE A 80 16.49 10.51 -1.09
N VAL A 81 15.64 11.19 -0.32
CA VAL A 81 15.70 11.19 1.15
C VAL A 81 15.64 9.77 1.68
N ARG A 82 14.68 8.96 1.20
CA ARG A 82 14.56 7.56 1.62
C ARG A 82 15.82 6.74 1.36
N PHE A 83 16.51 6.97 0.24
CA PHE A 83 17.77 6.28 -0.05
C PHE A 83 18.85 6.65 0.97
N PHE A 84 19.04 7.94 1.24
CA PHE A 84 20.02 8.40 2.23
C PHE A 84 19.67 7.96 3.65
N ASP A 85 18.38 7.98 4.03
CA ASP A 85 17.93 7.48 5.33
C ASP A 85 18.25 5.99 5.50
N ASN A 86 18.08 5.19 4.44
CA ASN A 86 18.45 3.77 4.47
C ASN A 86 19.98 3.57 4.55
N CYS A 87 20.76 4.47 3.94
CA CYS A 87 22.22 4.48 4.08
C CYS A 87 22.63 4.79 5.52
N LYS A 88 22.10 5.87 6.11
CA LYS A 88 22.33 6.28 7.50
C LYS A 88 21.95 5.19 8.50
N LYS A 89 20.79 4.56 8.31
CA LYS A 89 20.29 3.46 9.15
C LYS A 89 21.02 2.12 8.92
N LYS A 90 22.05 2.08 8.06
CA LYS A 90 22.81 0.87 7.71
C LYS A 90 21.93 -0.36 7.37
N VAL A 91 20.76 -0.14 6.76
CA VAL A 91 19.78 -1.21 6.43
C VAL A 91 20.42 -2.31 5.57
N PRO A 92 20.39 -3.60 5.94
CA PRO A 92 21.07 -4.65 5.18
C PRO A 92 20.51 -4.78 3.75
N GLY A 93 21.41 -5.01 2.78
CA GLY A 93 21.07 -5.20 1.36
C GLY A 93 20.91 -3.90 0.55
N LYS A 94 20.10 -3.95 -0.51
CA LYS A 94 19.91 -2.82 -1.44
C LYS A 94 19.19 -1.66 -0.74
N LYS A 95 19.88 -0.52 -0.59
CA LYS A 95 19.37 0.71 0.04
C LYS A 95 18.24 1.39 -0.76
N GLY A 96 18.06 1.00 -2.02
CA GLY A 96 17.00 1.47 -2.89
C GLY A 96 17.30 2.81 -3.55
N PHE A 97 18.42 2.88 -4.29
CA PHE A 97 18.78 4.06 -5.08
C PHE A 97 17.60 4.52 -5.96
N PRO A 98 17.30 5.84 -6.01
CA PRO A 98 16.18 6.35 -6.78
C PRO A 98 16.26 5.96 -8.27
N LYS A 99 15.11 5.55 -8.84
CA LYS A 99 15.02 5.15 -10.26
C LYS A 99 14.02 6.00 -11.01
N PHE A 100 14.25 6.15 -12.32
CA PHE A 100 13.30 6.76 -13.24
C PHE A 100 12.00 5.95 -13.28
N HIS A 101 10.86 6.66 -13.22
CA HIS A 101 9.55 6.04 -13.32
C HIS A 101 9.25 5.71 -14.77
N LYS A 102 9.03 4.41 -15.05
CA LYS A 102 8.52 3.95 -16.34
C LYS A 102 7.01 4.22 -16.47
N ASN A 103 6.27 3.99 -15.38
CA ASN A 103 4.82 4.12 -15.32
C ASN A 103 4.40 5.01 -14.15
N CYS A 104 3.62 6.05 -14.44
CA CYS A 104 2.93 6.84 -13.44
C CYS A 104 1.41 6.56 -13.51
N ARG A 105 0.73 6.72 -12.39
CA ARG A 105 -0.70 6.44 -12.24
C ARG A 105 -1.46 7.56 -11.55
N SER A 106 -0.81 8.64 -11.12
CA SER A 106 -1.51 9.67 -10.35
C SER A 106 -0.94 11.07 -10.53
N VAL A 107 -1.84 12.04 -10.46
CA VAL A 107 -1.54 13.47 -10.35
C VAL A 107 -2.07 13.94 -9.01
N GLU A 108 -1.28 14.72 -8.29
CA GLU A 108 -1.66 15.24 -6.99
C GLU A 108 -1.58 16.75 -6.97
N TYR A 109 -2.62 17.36 -6.45
CA TYR A 109 -2.80 18.77 -6.22
C TYR A 109 -2.75 19.02 -4.72
N LYS A 110 -2.14 20.13 -4.30
CA LYS A 110 -2.09 20.53 -2.90
C LYS A 110 -3.38 21.27 -2.55
N GLN A 111 -3.30 22.54 -2.17
CA GLN A 111 -4.45 23.38 -1.82
C GLN A 111 -5.01 24.20 -2.99
N SER A 112 -4.38 24.14 -4.18
CA SER A 112 -4.78 24.88 -5.38
C SER A 112 -5.01 23.95 -6.58
N GLY A 113 -5.62 24.49 -7.64
CA GLY A 113 -5.85 23.77 -8.90
C GLY A 113 -7.12 22.90 -8.90
N TRP A 114 -7.92 22.98 -7.84
CA TRP A 114 -9.21 22.31 -7.73
C TRP A 114 -10.21 23.15 -6.93
N LYS A 115 -11.50 22.99 -7.26
CA LYS A 115 -12.64 23.54 -6.52
C LYS A 115 -13.69 22.46 -6.36
N LEU A 116 -14.17 22.24 -5.14
CA LEU A 116 -15.35 21.42 -4.90
C LEU A 116 -16.59 22.25 -5.22
N SER A 117 -17.58 21.63 -5.85
CA SER A 117 -18.89 22.24 -6.02
C SER A 117 -19.63 22.38 -4.68
N PRO A 118 -20.61 23.29 -4.55
CA PRO A 118 -21.38 23.47 -3.32
C PRO A 118 -22.09 22.19 -2.86
N ASP A 119 -22.61 21.39 -3.81
CA ASP A 119 -23.21 20.08 -3.57
C ASP A 119 -22.19 18.99 -3.17
N LYS A 120 -20.89 19.30 -3.22
CA LYS A 120 -19.74 18.41 -2.94
C LYS A 120 -19.78 17.04 -3.66
N LYS A 121 -20.61 16.91 -4.69
CA LYS A 121 -20.74 15.72 -5.56
C LYS A 121 -19.91 15.84 -6.84
N SER A 122 -19.28 16.99 -7.07
CA SER A 122 -18.36 17.18 -8.18
C SER A 122 -17.13 17.98 -7.77
N ILE A 123 -16.08 17.82 -8.57
CA ILE A 123 -14.83 18.54 -8.40
C ILE A 123 -14.41 19.10 -9.75
N THR A 124 -14.05 20.38 -9.76
CA THR A 124 -13.55 21.06 -10.94
C THR A 124 -12.06 21.26 -10.80
N PHE A 125 -11.29 20.71 -11.74
CA PHE A 125 -9.86 20.98 -11.86
C PHE A 125 -9.65 22.15 -12.81
N SER A 126 -8.89 23.15 -12.35
CA SER A 126 -8.70 24.43 -13.05
C SER A 126 -7.32 24.53 -13.71
N ASP A 127 -6.78 23.40 -14.16
CA ASP A 127 -5.54 23.38 -14.95
C ASP A 127 -5.83 23.67 -16.43
N LYS A 128 -4.78 23.99 -17.20
CA LYS A 128 -4.91 24.22 -18.65
C LYS A 128 -4.88 22.90 -19.43
N LYS A 129 -4.95 21.74 -18.74
CA LYS A 129 -5.01 20.41 -19.37
C LYS A 129 -6.42 20.05 -19.84
N GLY A 130 -7.44 20.80 -19.46
CA GLY A 130 -8.82 20.54 -19.89
C GLY A 130 -9.51 19.41 -19.13
N ILE A 131 -9.08 19.11 -17.88
CA ILE A 131 -9.77 18.10 -17.05
C ILE A 131 -11.19 18.58 -16.69
N GLY A 132 -11.33 19.84 -16.27
CA GLY A 132 -12.61 20.46 -15.96
C GLY A 132 -13.36 19.77 -14.82
N LYS A 133 -14.70 19.74 -14.91
CA LYS A 133 -15.62 19.23 -13.88
C LYS A 133 -15.81 17.72 -13.96
N LEU A 134 -15.50 16.99 -12.89
CA LEU A 134 -15.71 15.55 -12.75
C LEU A 134 -16.77 15.25 -11.71
N LYS A 135 -17.69 14.31 -12.00
CA LYS A 135 -18.66 13.81 -11.02
C LYS A 135 -17.99 12.79 -10.10
N LEU A 136 -18.15 12.97 -8.80
CA LEU A 136 -17.69 12.04 -7.77
C LEU A 136 -18.78 11.00 -7.51
N LYS A 137 -18.41 9.73 -7.58
CA LYS A 137 -19.26 8.60 -7.20
C LYS A 137 -18.62 7.88 -6.01
N GLY A 138 -19.34 7.81 -4.90
CA GLY A 138 -18.92 7.13 -3.70
C GLY A 138 -20.04 7.11 -2.67
N THR A 139 -19.87 6.27 -1.66
CA THR A 139 -20.82 6.12 -0.56
C THR A 139 -20.67 7.22 0.50
N TRP A 140 -19.49 7.83 0.58
CA TRP A 140 -19.18 8.84 1.58
C TRP A 140 -19.63 10.21 1.13
N ASP A 141 -20.22 10.98 2.02
CA ASP A 141 -20.46 12.38 1.72
C ASP A 141 -19.30 13.26 2.17
N LEU A 142 -18.75 14.03 1.24
CA LEU A 142 -17.74 15.05 1.53
C LEU A 142 -18.32 16.24 2.32
N TRP A 143 -19.65 16.33 2.50
CA TRP A 143 -20.27 17.44 3.24
C TRP A 143 -19.80 17.55 4.68
N ARG A 144 -19.45 16.41 5.30
CA ARG A 144 -18.96 16.32 6.68
C ARG A 144 -17.61 16.97 6.93
N PHE A 145 -16.83 17.25 5.89
CA PHE A 145 -15.49 17.81 6.04
C PHE A 145 -15.39 19.23 5.49
N ASP A 146 -14.69 20.05 6.25
CA ASP A 146 -14.36 21.40 5.83
C ASP A 146 -13.25 21.40 4.79
N LYS A 147 -13.33 22.35 3.85
CA LYS A 147 -12.31 22.51 2.81
C LYS A 147 -10.91 22.70 3.41
N LYS A 148 -10.80 23.36 4.57
CA LYS A 148 -9.52 23.61 5.29
C LYS A 148 -8.85 22.31 5.79
N GLN A 149 -9.65 21.27 6.04
CA GLN A 149 -9.15 19.95 6.46
C GLN A 149 -8.57 19.16 5.28
N ILE A 150 -9.01 19.44 4.05
CA ILE A 150 -8.48 18.79 2.84
C ILE A 150 -7.10 19.35 2.51
N LYS A 151 -6.05 18.56 2.72
CA LYS A 151 -4.66 18.99 2.50
C LYS A 151 -4.17 18.72 1.08
N ARG A 152 -4.62 17.62 0.49
CA ARG A 152 -4.22 17.19 -0.87
C ARG A 152 -5.38 16.51 -1.57
N VAL A 153 -5.47 16.72 -2.88
CA VAL A 153 -6.41 16.03 -3.78
C VAL A 153 -5.61 15.32 -4.85
N ARG A 154 -5.87 14.04 -5.08
CA ARG A 154 -5.12 13.25 -6.04
C ARG A 154 -6.05 12.52 -6.99
N ILE A 155 -5.80 12.66 -8.29
CA ILE A 155 -6.42 11.82 -9.31
C ILE A 155 -5.56 10.57 -9.49
N VAL A 156 -6.14 9.37 -9.37
CA VAL A 156 -5.48 8.07 -9.51
C VAL A 156 -6.14 7.26 -10.63
N ARG A 157 -5.33 6.74 -11.54
CA ARG A 157 -5.74 5.82 -12.60
C ARG A 157 -5.57 4.37 -12.13
N ARG A 158 -6.69 3.67 -11.92
CA ARG A 158 -6.75 2.23 -11.69
C ARG A 158 -7.17 1.51 -12.97
N ALA A 159 -7.20 0.18 -12.97
CA ALA A 159 -7.52 -0.62 -14.16
C ALA A 159 -8.98 -0.45 -14.64
N ASP A 160 -9.89 -0.15 -13.72
CA ASP A 160 -11.33 -0.02 -13.96
C ASP A 160 -11.82 1.44 -14.07
N GLY A 161 -10.90 2.41 -14.03
CA GLY A 161 -11.22 3.83 -14.20
C GLY A 161 -10.35 4.76 -13.37
N TYR A 162 -10.84 5.99 -13.21
CA TYR A 162 -10.18 7.06 -12.48
C TYR A 162 -10.87 7.29 -11.13
N TYR A 163 -10.06 7.69 -10.15
CA TYR A 163 -10.51 7.95 -8.78
C TYR A 163 -9.92 9.26 -8.28
N VAL A 164 -10.69 10.00 -7.49
CA VAL A 164 -10.21 11.18 -6.77
C VAL A 164 -10.05 10.79 -5.31
N GLN A 165 -8.83 10.91 -4.80
CA GLN A 165 -8.46 10.69 -3.41
C GLN A 165 -8.32 12.03 -2.70
N PHE A 166 -9.02 12.19 -1.57
CA PHE A 166 -8.91 13.33 -0.70
C PHE A 166 -8.10 12.94 0.53
N CYS A 167 -6.98 13.62 0.75
CA CYS A 167 -6.21 13.49 1.98
C CYS A 167 -6.72 14.53 2.98
N VAL A 168 -7.46 14.07 3.99
CA VAL A 168 -8.14 14.91 4.97
C VAL A 168 -7.43 14.82 6.30
N SER A 169 -7.09 15.97 6.87
CA SER A 169 -6.49 16.10 8.18
C SER A 169 -7.59 16.27 9.22
N VAL A 170 -8.02 15.15 9.78
CA VAL A 170 -8.96 15.07 10.91
C VAL A 170 -8.40 14.12 11.94
N ASP A 171 -8.69 14.41 13.21
CA ASP A 171 -8.60 13.41 14.26
C ASP A 171 -9.84 12.49 14.17
N ILE A 172 -9.65 11.19 14.34
CA ILE A 172 -10.69 10.18 14.09
C ILE A 172 -10.93 9.35 15.35
N LYS A 173 -10.70 9.93 16.53
CA LYS A 173 -10.95 9.22 17.78
C LYS A 173 -12.46 9.03 17.95
N GLU A 174 -12.85 7.79 18.11
CA GLU A 174 -14.21 7.35 18.44
C GLU A 174 -14.09 6.59 19.76
N GLU A 175 -14.65 7.16 20.82
CA GLU A 175 -14.68 6.51 22.14
C GLU A 175 -15.66 5.35 22.09
N LEU A 176 -15.19 4.19 22.57
CA LEU A 176 -15.99 2.98 22.72
C LEU A 176 -15.88 2.52 24.16
N GLU A 177 -16.98 1.99 24.69
CA GLU A 177 -16.97 1.35 26.00
C GLU A 177 -15.86 0.27 26.07
N PRO A 178 -15.15 0.16 27.20
CA PRO A 178 -14.20 -0.92 27.43
C PRO A 178 -14.92 -2.28 27.39
N THR A 179 -14.33 -3.24 26.68
CA THR A 179 -14.86 -4.60 26.61
C THR A 179 -14.35 -5.50 27.75
N GLY A 180 -13.27 -5.09 28.42
CA GLY A 180 -12.56 -5.88 29.45
C GLY A 180 -11.74 -7.04 28.89
N THR A 181 -11.68 -7.19 27.56
CA THR A 181 -11.09 -8.35 26.89
C THR A 181 -9.76 -8.03 26.22
N ALA A 182 -8.82 -8.98 26.30
CA ALA A 182 -7.53 -8.90 25.64
C ALA A 182 -7.28 -10.18 24.83
N VAL A 183 -6.72 -10.04 23.63
CA VAL A 183 -6.53 -11.16 22.70
C VAL A 183 -5.14 -11.16 22.08
N GLY A 184 -4.53 -12.34 21.98
CA GLY A 184 -3.35 -12.60 21.18
C GLY A 184 -3.72 -13.24 19.85
N LEU A 185 -3.10 -12.81 18.76
CA LEU A 185 -3.35 -13.33 17.40
C LEU A 185 -2.07 -13.95 16.83
N ASP A 186 -2.09 -15.25 16.59
CA ASP A 186 -1.10 -15.94 15.78
C ASP A 186 -1.57 -15.97 14.32
N VAL A 187 -0.79 -15.41 13.39
CA VAL A 187 -1.19 -15.28 11.97
C VAL A 187 -0.54 -16.35 11.10
N GLY A 188 -1.35 -17.06 10.33
CA GLY A 188 -0.95 -18.30 9.66
C GLY A 188 -1.30 -18.39 8.17
N LEU A 189 -0.77 -19.43 7.53
CA LEU A 189 -1.12 -19.81 6.14
C LEU A 189 -2.20 -20.90 6.08
N LYS A 190 -2.33 -21.70 7.14
CA LYS A 190 -3.41 -22.70 7.30
C LYS A 190 -4.71 -21.96 7.58
N GLU A 191 -4.82 -21.42 8.78
CA GLU A 191 -5.81 -20.43 9.17
C GLU A 191 -5.22 -19.02 9.03
N PHE A 192 -6.05 -18.02 8.76
CA PHE A 192 -5.62 -16.63 8.62
C PHE A 192 -5.07 -16.08 9.93
N TYR A 193 -5.78 -16.34 11.04
CA TYR A 193 -5.25 -16.24 12.39
C TYR A 193 -5.94 -17.23 13.34
N THR A 194 -5.26 -17.55 14.43
CA THR A 194 -5.79 -18.24 15.61
C THR A 194 -5.69 -17.29 16.79
N ASP A 195 -6.76 -17.18 17.59
CA ASP A 195 -6.79 -16.32 18.77
C ASP A 195 -6.38 -17.06 20.05
N SER A 196 -6.10 -16.31 21.12
CA SER A 196 -5.72 -16.87 22.43
C SER A 196 -6.84 -17.63 23.14
N THR A 197 -8.08 -17.53 22.66
CA THR A 197 -9.24 -18.30 23.16
C THR A 197 -9.47 -19.60 22.39
N GLY A 198 -8.74 -19.82 21.30
CA GLY A 198 -8.80 -21.03 20.47
C GLY A 198 -9.67 -20.90 19.21
N ASN A 199 -10.29 -19.75 18.94
CA ASN A 199 -11.03 -19.55 17.70
C ASN A 199 -10.08 -19.30 16.53
N THR A 200 -10.51 -19.69 15.33
CA THR A 200 -9.73 -19.57 14.11
C THR A 200 -10.52 -18.87 13.01
N GLU A 201 -9.87 -17.97 12.27
CA GLU A 201 -10.44 -17.39 11.05
C GLU A 201 -9.82 -18.07 9.82
N PRO A 202 -10.62 -18.57 8.86
CA PRO A 202 -10.10 -19.27 7.69
C PRO A 202 -9.34 -18.35 6.73
N ASN A 203 -8.32 -18.87 6.06
CA ASN A 203 -7.62 -18.14 5.00
C ASN A 203 -8.36 -18.25 3.66
N PRO A 204 -8.93 -17.15 3.11
CA PRO A 204 -9.76 -17.21 1.91
C PRO A 204 -8.99 -17.49 0.61
N ARG A 205 -7.65 -17.35 0.60
CA ARG A 205 -6.76 -17.67 -0.54
C ARG A 205 -7.23 -17.08 -1.89
N PHE A 206 -7.62 -15.80 -1.89
CA PHE A 206 -8.27 -15.13 -3.03
C PHE A 206 -7.46 -15.23 -4.33
N TYR A 207 -6.14 -15.13 -4.26
CA TYR A 207 -5.25 -15.25 -5.42
C TYR A 207 -5.26 -16.67 -5.98
N ARG A 208 -5.22 -17.70 -5.13
CA ARG A 208 -5.29 -19.11 -5.57
C ARG A 208 -6.60 -19.39 -6.31
N THR A 209 -7.73 -18.96 -5.75
CA THR A 209 -9.04 -19.08 -6.38
C THR A 209 -9.10 -18.32 -7.72
N GLY A 210 -8.46 -17.14 -7.78
CA GLY A 210 -8.37 -16.32 -8.99
C GLY A 210 -7.31 -16.76 -10.02
N GLU A 211 -6.47 -17.74 -9.71
CA GLU A 211 -5.23 -18.02 -10.45
C GLU A 211 -5.51 -18.53 -11.86
N LYS A 212 -6.50 -19.42 -12.04
CA LYS A 212 -6.90 -19.95 -13.35
C LYS A 212 -7.29 -18.80 -14.31
N ARG A 213 -8.06 -17.84 -13.82
CA ARG A 213 -8.48 -16.65 -14.59
C ARG A 213 -7.31 -15.69 -14.86
N LEU A 214 -6.41 -15.51 -13.90
CA LEU A 214 -5.20 -14.71 -14.09
C LEU A 214 -4.30 -15.30 -15.18
N LYS A 215 -3.98 -16.59 -15.10
CA LYS A 215 -3.17 -17.31 -16.10
C LYS A 215 -3.77 -17.20 -17.50
N PHE A 216 -5.09 -17.35 -17.61
CA PHE A 216 -5.81 -17.16 -18.87
C PHE A 216 -5.62 -15.76 -19.47
N HIS A 217 -5.80 -14.71 -18.65
CA HIS A 217 -5.60 -13.34 -19.12
C HIS A 217 -4.12 -13.02 -19.44
N GLN A 218 -3.18 -13.58 -18.68
CA GLN A 218 -1.75 -13.47 -18.95
C GLN A 218 -1.38 -14.09 -20.30
N ARG A 219 -1.84 -15.31 -20.60
CA ARG A 219 -1.65 -15.96 -21.91
C ARG A 219 -2.21 -15.10 -23.05
N ARG A 220 -3.40 -14.51 -22.85
CA ARG A 220 -4.00 -13.59 -23.82
C ARG A 220 -3.18 -12.32 -24.03
N VAL A 221 -2.51 -11.79 -23.02
CA VAL A 221 -1.60 -10.64 -23.18
C VAL A 221 -0.34 -11.04 -23.95
N SER A 222 0.23 -12.21 -23.64
CA SER A 222 1.46 -12.71 -24.26
C SER A 222 1.31 -12.96 -25.75
N ARG A 223 0.17 -13.52 -26.18
CA ARG A 223 -0.12 -13.83 -27.59
C ARG A 223 -0.42 -12.61 -28.48
N LYS A 224 -0.50 -11.40 -27.92
CA LYS A 224 -0.88 -10.20 -28.69
C LYS A 224 0.37 -9.36 -29.01
N LYS A 225 0.45 -8.86 -30.25
CA LYS A 225 1.55 -8.00 -30.73
C LYS A 225 1.81 -6.85 -29.75
N LYS A 226 3.07 -6.68 -29.34
CA LYS A 226 3.52 -5.57 -28.50
C LYS A 226 3.12 -4.23 -29.16
N GLY A 227 2.68 -3.25 -28.37
CA GLY A 227 2.19 -1.95 -28.88
C GLY A 227 0.74 -1.91 -29.40
N SER A 228 0.17 -3.03 -29.87
CA SER A 228 -1.17 -3.05 -30.48
C SER A 228 -2.29 -2.61 -29.53
N SER A 229 -3.34 -2.00 -30.10
CA SER A 229 -4.57 -1.64 -29.36
C SER A 229 -5.21 -2.85 -28.67
N ASN A 230 -5.20 -4.01 -29.35
CA ASN A 230 -5.70 -5.27 -28.80
C ASN A 230 -4.91 -5.74 -27.58
N ARG A 231 -3.58 -5.59 -27.58
CA ARG A 231 -2.77 -5.87 -26.39
C ARG A 231 -3.09 -4.90 -25.25
N LYS A 232 -3.28 -3.60 -25.52
CA LYS A 232 -3.69 -2.62 -24.50
C LYS A 232 -5.01 -3.02 -23.83
N LYS A 233 -6.01 -3.46 -24.63
CA LYS A 233 -7.28 -4.00 -24.12
C LYS A 233 -7.07 -5.25 -23.25
N ALA A 234 -6.23 -6.19 -23.69
CA ALA A 234 -5.91 -7.41 -22.93
C ALA A 234 -5.21 -7.11 -21.59
N VAL A 235 -4.25 -6.18 -21.58
CA VAL A 235 -3.56 -5.72 -20.37
C VAL A 235 -4.53 -5.07 -19.40
N ASN A 236 -5.50 -4.29 -19.89
CA ASN A 236 -6.53 -3.71 -19.03
C ASN A 236 -7.38 -4.81 -18.37
N ARG A 237 -7.83 -5.82 -19.13
CA ARG A 237 -8.59 -6.97 -18.58
C ARG A 237 -7.82 -7.72 -17.50
N LEU A 238 -6.53 -7.99 -17.76
CA LEU A 238 -5.63 -8.57 -16.75
C LEU A 238 -5.53 -7.68 -15.50
N GLY A 239 -5.34 -6.38 -15.70
CA GLY A 239 -5.29 -5.40 -14.61
C GLY A 239 -6.56 -5.35 -13.76
N ARG A 240 -7.74 -5.51 -14.38
CA ARG A 240 -9.02 -5.57 -13.66
C ARG A 240 -9.11 -6.82 -12.77
N GLN A 241 -8.61 -7.96 -13.24
CA GLN A 241 -8.59 -9.19 -12.44
C GLN A 241 -7.64 -9.06 -11.23
N HIS A 242 -6.46 -8.47 -11.42
CA HIS A 242 -5.56 -8.15 -10.30
C HIS A 242 -6.20 -7.16 -9.33
N LEU A 243 -6.88 -6.12 -9.84
CA LEU A 243 -7.57 -5.14 -9.01
C LEU A 243 -8.68 -5.79 -8.16
N LYS A 244 -9.44 -6.74 -8.72
CA LYS A 244 -10.47 -7.49 -7.99
C LYS A 244 -9.86 -8.23 -6.80
N ILE A 245 -8.81 -9.02 -7.03
CA ILE A 245 -8.13 -9.79 -5.97
C ILE A 245 -7.53 -8.85 -4.91
N SER A 246 -6.95 -7.73 -5.33
CA SER A 246 -6.42 -6.73 -4.40
C SER A 246 -7.51 -6.17 -3.48
N ARG A 247 -8.68 -5.83 -4.04
CA ARG A 247 -9.83 -5.31 -3.26
C ARG A 247 -10.40 -6.35 -2.30
N GLN A 248 -10.49 -7.62 -2.73
CA GLN A 248 -10.97 -8.69 -1.86
C GLN A 248 -10.05 -8.89 -0.65
N ARG A 249 -8.73 -8.90 -0.86
CA ARG A 249 -7.75 -8.99 0.25
C ARG A 249 -7.84 -7.78 1.18
N GLU A 250 -7.95 -6.58 0.63
CA GLU A 250 -8.05 -5.35 1.41
C GLU A 250 -9.32 -5.31 2.26
N GLU A 251 -10.47 -5.62 1.68
CA GLU A 251 -11.75 -5.62 2.40
C GLU A 251 -11.80 -6.73 3.46
N HIS A 252 -11.27 -7.92 3.15
CA HIS A 252 -11.15 -9.00 4.13
C HIS A 252 -10.32 -8.58 5.34
N ALA A 253 -9.11 -8.07 5.10
CA ALA A 253 -8.22 -7.58 6.15
C ALA A 253 -8.87 -6.45 6.97
N LYS A 254 -9.53 -5.49 6.30
CA LYS A 254 -10.19 -4.37 6.95
C LYS A 254 -11.37 -4.80 7.81
N ARG A 255 -12.22 -5.69 7.31
CA ARG A 255 -13.39 -6.22 8.04
C ARG A 255 -12.95 -6.94 9.31
N LEU A 256 -11.98 -7.84 9.19
CA LEU A 256 -11.47 -8.61 10.34
C LEU A 256 -10.76 -7.72 11.35
N ALA A 257 -9.89 -6.81 10.88
CA ALA A 257 -9.20 -5.90 11.79
C ALA A 257 -10.20 -5.03 12.57
N ARG A 258 -11.27 -4.56 11.91
CA ARG A 258 -12.33 -3.82 12.60
C ARG A 258 -13.05 -4.68 13.64
N CYS A 259 -13.38 -5.92 13.30
CA CYS A 259 -14.05 -6.85 14.21
C CYS A 259 -13.21 -7.05 15.47
N VAL A 260 -11.94 -7.45 15.30
CA VAL A 260 -11.03 -7.78 16.39
C VAL A 260 -10.75 -6.57 17.29
N ILE A 261 -10.51 -5.39 16.71
CA ILE A 261 -10.29 -4.18 17.50
C ILE A 261 -11.56 -3.74 18.24
N ARG A 262 -12.76 -3.90 17.66
CA ARG A 262 -13.99 -3.48 18.36
C ARG A 262 -14.40 -4.42 19.49
N SER A 263 -14.02 -5.70 19.42
CA SER A 263 -14.35 -6.70 20.44
C SER A 263 -13.30 -6.84 21.54
N ASN A 264 -12.18 -6.11 21.48
CA ASN A 264 -11.08 -6.22 22.45
C ASN A 264 -10.46 -4.86 22.79
N ASP A 265 -10.10 -4.68 24.06
CA ASP A 265 -9.38 -3.52 24.55
C ASP A 265 -7.89 -3.56 24.24
N LEU A 266 -7.32 -4.77 24.23
CA LEU A 266 -5.94 -5.03 23.86
C LEU A 266 -5.85 -6.12 22.81
N VAL A 267 -5.14 -5.83 21.72
CA VAL A 267 -4.88 -6.77 20.63
C VAL A 267 -3.38 -6.92 20.43
N ALA A 268 -2.86 -8.10 20.76
CA ALA A 268 -1.48 -8.49 20.55
C ALA A 268 -1.35 -9.31 19.26
N TYR A 269 -0.31 -9.05 18.47
CA TYR A 269 -0.03 -9.80 17.24
C TYR A 269 1.47 -9.87 16.98
N GLU A 270 1.88 -10.83 16.16
CA GLU A 270 3.30 -10.99 15.82
C GLU A 270 3.84 -9.83 14.94
N ASP A 271 5.03 -9.34 15.28
CA ASP A 271 5.83 -8.42 14.46
C ASP A 271 6.49 -9.16 13.28
N LEU A 272 5.66 -9.76 12.42
CA LEU A 272 6.16 -10.46 11.25
C LEU A 272 6.85 -9.50 10.28
N LYS A 273 8.14 -9.78 10.03
CA LYS A 273 8.91 -9.10 8.98
C LYS A 273 8.53 -9.64 7.60
N VAL A 274 7.29 -9.38 7.15
CA VAL A 274 6.69 -9.90 5.90
C VAL A 274 7.63 -9.71 4.69
N LYS A 275 8.30 -8.55 4.60
CA LYS A 275 9.28 -8.25 3.53
C LYS A 275 10.43 -9.28 3.44
N ASN A 276 10.84 -9.86 4.56
CA ASN A 276 11.86 -10.90 4.58
C ASN A 276 11.25 -12.27 4.28
N LEU A 277 10.05 -12.56 4.80
CA LEU A 277 9.38 -13.84 4.57
C LEU A 277 9.08 -14.08 3.07
N VAL A 278 8.69 -13.03 2.34
CA VAL A 278 8.43 -13.13 0.89
C VAL A 278 9.68 -13.29 0.02
N LYS A 279 10.89 -13.25 0.60
CA LYS A 279 12.13 -13.61 -0.13
C LYS A 279 12.25 -15.11 -0.33
N ASN A 280 11.58 -15.92 0.49
CA ASN A 280 11.44 -17.35 0.23
C ASN A 280 10.44 -17.55 -0.91
N HIS A 281 10.95 -17.84 -2.11
CA HIS A 281 10.15 -17.95 -3.33
C HIS A 281 9.07 -19.05 -3.27
N CYS A 282 9.26 -20.11 -2.48
CA CYS A 282 8.28 -21.18 -2.31
C CYS A 282 7.01 -20.70 -1.58
N LEU A 283 7.17 -19.83 -0.58
CA LEU A 283 6.07 -19.33 0.26
C LEU A 283 5.59 -17.93 -0.13
N ALA A 284 6.38 -17.19 -0.90
CA ALA A 284 6.09 -15.81 -1.28
C ALA A 284 4.69 -15.62 -1.86
N LYS A 285 4.23 -16.54 -2.71
CA LYS A 285 2.89 -16.48 -3.30
C LYS A 285 1.80 -16.57 -2.22
N SER A 286 1.89 -17.56 -1.33
CA SER A 286 0.89 -17.80 -0.28
C SER A 286 0.88 -16.70 0.77
N ILE A 287 2.06 -16.17 1.15
CA ILE A 287 2.19 -15.05 2.10
C ILE A 287 1.58 -13.77 1.53
N ASN A 288 1.89 -13.46 0.26
CA ASN A 288 1.30 -12.30 -0.41
C ASN A 288 -0.22 -12.46 -0.58
N ASP A 289 -0.71 -13.69 -0.76
CA ASP A 289 -2.15 -13.96 -0.86
C ASP A 289 -2.86 -13.74 0.48
N ALA A 290 -2.28 -14.21 1.59
CA ALA A 290 -2.82 -14.02 2.93
C ALA A 290 -3.00 -12.55 3.29
N GLY A 291 -2.04 -11.69 2.94
CA GLY A 291 -2.20 -10.24 3.09
C GLY A 291 -2.01 -9.69 4.51
N TRP A 292 -1.24 -10.39 5.37
CA TRP A 292 -0.98 -9.99 6.77
C TRP A 292 -0.50 -8.55 6.95
N TYR A 293 0.28 -8.00 6.01
CA TYR A 293 0.70 -6.60 6.05
C TYR A 293 -0.49 -5.63 6.04
N GLN A 294 -1.51 -5.89 5.21
CA GLN A 294 -2.70 -5.05 5.17
C GLN A 294 -3.54 -5.22 6.43
N PHE A 295 -3.63 -6.43 6.95
CA PHE A 295 -4.32 -6.72 8.21
C PHE A 295 -3.74 -5.95 9.38
N ARG A 296 -2.42 -6.03 9.58
CA ARG A 296 -1.72 -5.22 10.59
C ARG A 296 -1.92 -3.72 10.40
N LYS A 297 -1.78 -3.22 9.17
CA LYS A 297 -2.02 -1.80 8.87
C LYS A 297 -3.42 -1.34 9.30
N TRP A 298 -4.43 -2.17 9.07
CA TRP A 298 -5.81 -1.87 9.47
C TRP A 298 -6.02 -2.04 10.98
N MET A 299 -5.39 -3.01 11.63
CA MET A 299 -5.44 -3.16 13.09
C MET A 299 -4.87 -1.93 13.79
N GLU A 300 -3.67 -1.49 13.40
CA GLU A 300 -3.05 -0.28 13.97
C GLU A 300 -3.88 0.99 13.69
N HIS A 301 -4.46 1.08 12.49
CA HIS A 301 -5.36 2.19 12.14
C HIS A 301 -6.61 2.20 13.02
N PHE A 302 -7.27 1.05 13.19
CA PHE A 302 -8.48 0.95 14.01
C PHE A 302 -8.17 1.05 15.51
N GLY A 303 -7.02 0.56 15.98
CA GLY A 303 -6.57 0.76 17.35
C GLY A 303 -6.44 2.25 17.67
N THR A 304 -5.76 3.00 16.80
CA THR A 304 -5.69 4.47 16.92
C THR A 304 -7.07 5.12 16.84
N LYS A 305 -7.92 4.65 15.92
CA LYS A 305 -9.27 5.19 15.72
C LYS A 305 -10.16 4.99 16.96
N PHE A 306 -10.17 3.81 17.54
CA PHE A 306 -11.08 3.42 18.61
C PHE A 306 -10.45 3.54 20.01
N GLY A 307 -9.26 4.11 20.13
CA GLY A 307 -8.53 4.23 21.39
C GLY A 307 -8.09 2.89 22.00
N LYS A 308 -8.01 1.83 21.20
CA LYS A 308 -7.68 0.46 21.65
C LYS A 308 -6.19 0.19 21.53
N VAL A 309 -5.64 -0.61 22.44
CA VAL A 309 -4.19 -0.87 22.52
C VAL A 309 -3.81 -1.97 21.53
N THR A 310 -2.90 -1.67 20.61
CA THR A 310 -2.36 -2.64 19.66
C THR A 310 -0.88 -2.88 19.92
N VAL A 311 -0.48 -4.12 20.21
CA VAL A 311 0.91 -4.48 20.57
C VAL A 311 1.49 -5.46 19.56
N ALA A 312 2.59 -5.08 18.92
CA ALA A 312 3.36 -5.97 18.07
C ALA A 312 4.47 -6.64 18.89
N VAL A 313 4.46 -7.97 18.99
CA VAL A 313 5.42 -8.75 19.79
C VAL A 313 6.43 -9.48 18.91
N ASN A 314 7.62 -9.76 19.45
CA ASN A 314 8.61 -10.57 18.73
C ASN A 314 8.08 -12.01 18.53
N PRO A 315 8.02 -12.54 17.29
CA PRO A 315 7.54 -13.90 17.01
C PRO A 315 8.51 -15.02 17.45
N ALA A 316 9.74 -14.70 17.86
CA ALA A 316 10.73 -15.72 18.19
C ALA A 316 10.24 -16.63 19.34
N TYR A 317 10.22 -17.95 19.11
CA TYR A 317 9.83 -18.97 20.09
C TYR A 317 8.35 -18.95 20.57
N THR A 318 7.46 -18.13 20.00
CA THR A 318 6.04 -18.07 20.38
C THR A 318 5.36 -19.44 20.28
N SER A 319 5.61 -20.18 19.20
CA SER A 319 5.04 -21.52 19.01
C SER A 319 5.80 -22.66 19.72
N GLN A 320 6.99 -22.39 20.27
CA GLN A 320 7.84 -23.41 20.90
C GLN A 320 7.70 -23.40 22.42
N ASN A 321 7.65 -22.22 23.03
CA ASN A 321 7.48 -22.09 24.48
C ASN A 321 6.12 -22.64 24.88
N CYS A 322 6.07 -23.39 25.97
CA CYS A 322 4.82 -23.82 26.55
C CYS A 322 4.11 -22.61 27.16
N SER A 323 2.86 -22.38 26.76
CA SER A 323 2.04 -21.32 27.34
C SER A 323 1.72 -21.57 28.82
N ASN A 324 1.76 -22.82 29.31
CA ASN A 324 1.54 -23.13 30.71
C ASN A 324 2.79 -22.90 31.57
N CYS A 325 3.90 -23.58 31.27
CA CYS A 325 5.10 -23.58 32.13
C CYS A 325 6.32 -22.80 31.59
N GLY A 326 6.26 -22.26 30.36
CA GLY A 326 7.36 -21.52 29.74
C GLY A 326 8.45 -22.36 29.08
N GLU A 327 8.53 -23.66 29.37
CA GLU A 327 9.55 -24.58 28.86
C GLU A 327 9.59 -24.62 27.32
N VAL A 328 10.79 -24.72 26.73
CA VAL A 328 10.96 -24.70 25.28
C VAL A 328 10.75 -26.11 24.71
N VAL A 329 9.63 -26.30 24.01
CA VAL A 329 9.35 -27.55 23.29
C VAL A 329 9.81 -27.41 21.84
N LYS A 330 11.01 -27.93 21.53
CA LYS A 330 11.52 -27.98 20.15
C LYS A 330 10.57 -28.85 19.30
N LYS A 331 10.11 -28.29 18.18
CA LYS A 331 9.20 -28.98 17.25
C LYS A 331 9.42 -28.52 15.82
N SER A 332 9.11 -29.40 14.87
CA SER A 332 9.18 -29.07 13.45
C SER A 332 7.97 -28.24 13.01
N LEU A 333 7.99 -27.72 11.79
CA LEU A 333 6.86 -26.99 11.22
C LEU A 333 5.62 -27.87 10.97
N SER A 334 5.80 -29.19 10.83
CA SER A 334 4.71 -30.14 10.58
C SER A 334 3.96 -30.52 11.87
N THR A 335 4.59 -30.41 13.03
CA THR A 335 3.92 -30.64 14.32
C THR A 335 2.84 -29.58 14.56
N ARG A 336 1.58 -30.02 14.67
CA ARG A 336 0.40 -29.16 14.88
C ARG A 336 -0.14 -29.17 16.30
N THR A 337 0.16 -30.20 17.09
CA THR A 337 -0.21 -30.25 18.50
C THR A 337 0.99 -29.86 19.35
N HIS A 338 0.81 -28.92 20.27
CA HIS A 338 1.76 -28.64 21.33
C HIS A 338 1.55 -29.66 22.45
N ILE A 339 2.55 -30.49 22.74
CA ILE A 339 2.57 -31.39 23.88
C ILE A 339 3.79 -31.02 24.73
N CYS A 340 3.57 -30.68 25.99
CA CYS A 340 4.63 -30.34 26.94
C CYS A 340 4.68 -31.36 28.08
N LYS A 341 5.87 -31.54 28.68
CA LYS A 341 6.07 -32.38 29.86
C LYS A 341 5.26 -31.93 31.08
N CYS A 342 4.85 -30.67 31.14
CA CYS A 342 3.97 -30.16 32.20
C CYS A 342 2.49 -30.57 32.05
N GLY A 343 2.15 -31.40 31.05
CA GLY A 343 0.78 -31.84 30.79
C GLY A 343 -0.02 -30.95 29.83
N CYS A 344 0.52 -29.80 29.41
CA CYS A 344 -0.16 -28.92 28.45
C CYS A 344 -0.26 -29.58 27.06
N GLN A 345 -1.50 -29.78 26.60
CA GLN A 345 -1.83 -30.27 25.26
C GLN A 345 -2.79 -29.30 24.56
N LEU A 346 -2.32 -28.57 23.54
CA LEU A 346 -3.10 -27.58 22.80
C LEU A 346 -2.79 -27.64 21.30
N ASP A 347 -3.63 -27.03 20.47
CA ASP A 347 -3.20 -26.68 19.10
C ASP A 347 -1.97 -25.73 19.18
N ARG A 348 -1.03 -25.92 18.27
CA ARG A 348 0.23 -25.17 18.24
C ARG A 348 0.01 -23.67 18.05
N ASP A 349 -0.92 -23.31 17.16
CA ASP A 349 -1.20 -21.93 16.81
C ASP A 349 -1.98 -21.27 17.97
N HIS A 350 -2.85 -22.03 18.66
CA HIS A 350 -3.49 -21.58 19.92
C HIS A 350 -2.47 -21.35 21.05
N ASN A 351 -1.53 -22.27 21.28
CA ASN A 351 -0.44 -22.07 22.24
C ASN A 351 0.40 -20.83 21.90
N ALA A 352 0.68 -20.61 20.61
CA ALA A 352 1.40 -19.42 20.16
C ALA A 352 0.63 -18.13 20.46
N ALA A 353 -0.68 -18.12 20.19
CA ALA A 353 -1.55 -16.98 20.47
C ALA A 353 -1.60 -16.61 21.96
N ILE A 354 -1.65 -17.60 22.87
CA ILE A 354 -1.56 -17.36 24.32
C ILE A 354 -0.20 -16.73 24.69
N ASN A 355 0.90 -17.25 24.15
CA ASN A 355 2.23 -16.69 24.40
C ASN A 355 2.38 -15.26 23.87
N ILE A 356 1.79 -14.96 22.71
CA ILE A 356 1.75 -13.61 22.13
C ILE A 356 1.04 -12.64 23.08
N LEU A 357 -0.11 -13.05 23.63
CA LEU A 357 -0.84 -12.25 24.61
C LEU A 357 -0.01 -12.04 25.89
N LYS A 358 0.55 -13.11 26.47
CA LYS A 358 1.40 -13.03 27.67
C LYS A 358 2.59 -12.09 27.48
N ARG A 359 3.24 -12.12 26.31
CA ARG A 359 4.33 -11.19 25.97
C ARG A 359 3.87 -9.75 25.88
N ALA A 360 2.71 -9.49 25.28
CA ALA A 360 2.19 -8.14 25.20
C ALA A 360 1.86 -7.57 26.59
N LEU A 361 1.26 -8.38 27.48
CA LEU A 361 0.92 -7.98 28.83
C LEU A 361 2.15 -7.76 29.74
N SER A 362 3.26 -8.45 29.47
CA SER A 362 4.52 -8.28 30.20
C SER A 362 5.42 -7.17 29.66
N THR A 363 5.03 -6.50 28.57
CA THR A 363 5.80 -5.41 27.97
C THR A 363 5.29 -4.06 28.45
N VAL A 364 6.19 -3.12 28.76
CA VAL A 364 5.88 -1.73 29.17
C VAL A 364 5.33 -0.83 28.03
N GLY A 365 4.76 -1.40 26.97
CA GLY A 365 4.20 -0.66 25.81
C GLY A 365 4.53 -1.28 24.44
N HIS A 366 4.18 -0.58 23.35
CA HIS A 366 4.44 -1.06 21.99
C HIS A 366 5.93 -0.99 21.63
N THR A 367 6.64 -2.13 21.67
CA THR A 367 8.07 -2.23 21.32
C THR A 367 8.33 -2.44 19.81
N GLY A 368 7.28 -2.62 19.02
CA GLY A 368 7.36 -2.88 17.57
C GLY A 368 7.42 -1.62 16.69
N THR A 369 7.49 -1.83 15.37
CA THR A 369 7.43 -0.73 14.39
C THR A 369 5.98 -0.45 13.97
N TRP A 370 5.52 0.79 14.11
CA TRP A 370 4.23 1.22 13.55
C TRP A 370 4.28 1.28 12.02
N VAL A 371 3.37 0.58 11.36
CA VAL A 371 3.15 0.65 9.90
C VAL A 371 2.45 1.95 9.51
N VAL A 372 1.62 2.51 10.40
CA VAL A 372 0.78 3.71 10.10
C VAL A 372 1.58 5.02 10.04
N LYS A 373 2.79 5.10 10.62
CA LYS A 373 3.65 6.31 10.52
C LYS A 373 4.15 6.57 9.10
N ASP A 374 4.15 5.55 8.22
CA ASP A 374 4.50 5.64 6.80
C ASP A 374 3.27 5.92 5.90
N LEU A 375 2.36 6.81 6.32
CA LEU A 375 1.27 7.35 5.48
C LEU A 375 1.81 8.30 4.40
N ASN A 376 2.89 7.93 3.71
CA ASN A 376 3.01 8.36 2.34
C ASN A 376 1.85 7.69 1.62
N ALA A 377 0.92 8.50 1.10
CA ALA A 377 -0.06 8.05 0.14
C ALA A 377 0.71 7.50 -1.08
N SER A 378 1.26 6.30 -1.03
CA SER A 378 1.59 5.52 -2.19
C SER A 378 0.24 5.02 -2.67
N GLY A 379 -0.20 5.43 -3.87
CA GLY A 379 -1.19 4.61 -4.55
C GLY A 379 -0.60 3.21 -4.56
N ASP A 380 -1.27 2.25 -3.93
CA ASP A 380 -0.71 0.92 -3.69
C ASP A 380 -0.02 0.46 -4.98
N SER A 381 1.29 0.21 -4.88
CA SER A 381 1.89 -0.76 -5.77
C SER A 381 1.06 -2.01 -5.55
N THR A 382 0.28 -2.40 -6.56
CA THR A 382 -0.42 -3.68 -6.58
C THR A 382 0.51 -4.70 -5.97
N SER A 383 0.16 -5.26 -4.82
CA SER A 383 1.01 -6.15 -4.02
C SER A 383 1.33 -7.49 -4.68
N THR A 384 1.07 -7.62 -5.98
CA THR A 384 1.85 -8.52 -6.81
C THR A 384 3.16 -7.83 -7.14
N PHE A 385 4.23 -8.19 -6.41
CA PHE A 385 5.47 -8.47 -7.14
C PHE A 385 5.06 -9.37 -8.30
N PRO A 386 5.15 -8.92 -9.57
CA PRO A 386 5.21 -9.86 -10.67
C PRO A 386 6.36 -10.79 -10.30
N GLY A 387 6.10 -12.11 -10.27
CA GLY A 387 7.14 -13.08 -9.99
C GLY A 387 8.40 -12.70 -10.76
N SER A 388 9.51 -12.64 -10.05
CA SER A 388 10.85 -12.45 -10.60
C SER A 388 11.29 -13.60 -11.51
N ASP A 389 10.40 -14.56 -11.78
CA ASP A 389 10.56 -15.58 -12.83
C ASP A 389 10.02 -15.06 -14.17
N GLN A 390 10.54 -13.91 -14.61
CA GLN A 390 10.69 -13.60 -16.03
C GLN A 390 11.95 -12.73 -16.18
N VAL A 391 13.07 -13.44 -16.29
CA VAL A 391 14.28 -12.95 -16.96
C VAL A 391 13.88 -12.25 -18.27
N GLN A 392 14.44 -11.06 -18.48
CA GLN A 392 14.56 -10.31 -19.74
C GLN A 392 13.36 -10.34 -20.71
N GLN A 393 12.72 -9.17 -20.91
CA GLN A 393 12.45 -8.62 -22.25
C GLN A 393 11.71 -7.28 -22.17
N VAL A 394 12.44 -6.22 -21.81
CA VAL A 394 12.40 -4.94 -22.54
C VAL A 394 13.80 -4.34 -22.44
N GLY A 395 14.76 -4.97 -23.11
CA GLY A 395 15.92 -4.25 -23.64
C GLY A 395 15.39 -3.42 -24.81
N SER A 396 15.51 -2.11 -24.68
CA SER A 396 15.48 -1.20 -25.82
C SER A 396 16.74 -1.48 -26.63
N LEU A 397 16.60 -1.99 -27.85
CA LEU A 397 17.63 -1.90 -28.87
C LEU A 397 17.54 -0.52 -29.50
N SER A 398 18.61 0.25 -29.32
CA SER A 398 19.18 1.19 -30.28
C SER A 398 20.41 1.79 -29.58
N GLU A 399 21.50 1.02 -29.56
CA GLU A 399 22.84 1.57 -29.48
C GLU A 399 23.12 2.19 -30.85
N GLU A 400 23.48 3.46 -30.85
CA GLU A 400 24.03 4.14 -32.01
C GLU A 400 25.37 3.46 -32.36
N SER A 401 25.53 3.06 -33.62
CA SER A 401 26.83 2.70 -34.18
C SER A 401 27.76 3.92 -34.15
N PRO A 402 28.98 3.81 -33.59
CA PRO A 402 30.05 4.72 -33.94
C PRO A 402 30.49 4.38 -35.36
N ARG A 403 30.41 5.36 -36.27
CA ARG A 403 31.26 5.35 -37.46
C ARG A 403 32.62 5.88 -37.03
N LEU A 404 33.63 5.04 -37.29
CA LEU A 404 35.08 5.21 -37.13
C LEU A 404 35.60 5.25 -35.69
#